data_AF-A0A2M9NV80-F1
#
_entry.id   AF-A0A2M9NV80-F1
#
_cell.length_a   1.000
_cell.length_b   1.000
_cell.length_c   1.000
_cell.angle_alpha   90.00
_cell.angle_beta   90.00
_cell.angle_gamma   90.00
#
_symmetry.space_group_name_H-M   'P 1'
#
loop_
_entity.id
_entity.type
_entity.pdbx_description
1 polymer ?
#
loop_
_entity_poly.entity_id
_entity_poly.type
_entity_poly.pdbx_seq_one_letter_code
_entity_poly.pdbx_strand_id
1 'polypeptide(L)'
;MSTGLPKTNYYLLEIEYDKEITEIRKGANGLPSEPGAIRKTVIFSDSTKLSCQEFIKDGFIDFYNYDYYDANGNIVMKFHSEPHVQEEARTETEPFHLHVRTDIHDLKASKRIPFPSEPFKQKDLLSFIEFILMSRYLWYAHAPTSSIPTSEKEKRERRKRK
;
A
#
# COMPACT_ATOMS: atom_id res chain seq x y z
N MET A 1 -0.60 11.67 -17.97
CA MET A 1 -1.95 11.19 -18.36
C MET A 1 -2.67 10.87 -17.07
N SER A 2 -3.91 11.35 -16.90
CA SER A 2 -4.72 11.00 -15.75
C SER A 2 -5.17 9.55 -15.85
N THR A 3 -5.30 8.86 -14.72
CA THR A 3 -5.77 7.46 -14.67
C THR A 3 -7.19 7.27 -15.19
N GLY A 4 -8.01 8.33 -15.22
CA GLY A 4 -9.44 8.26 -15.52
C GLY A 4 -10.30 7.66 -14.39
N LEU A 5 -9.69 7.27 -13.27
CA LEU A 5 -10.39 6.75 -12.11
C LEU A 5 -11.02 7.88 -11.31
N PRO A 6 -12.27 7.71 -10.82
CA PRO A 6 -12.85 8.66 -9.88
C PRO A 6 -12.09 8.62 -8.55
N LYS A 7 -12.13 9.72 -7.79
CA LYS A 7 -11.64 9.72 -6.40
C LYS A 7 -12.30 8.60 -5.60
N THR A 8 -11.55 7.98 -4.70
CA THR A 8 -12.09 6.88 -3.88
C THR A 8 -13.20 7.39 -2.97
N ASN A 9 -14.29 6.62 -2.89
CA ASN A 9 -15.31 6.79 -1.86
C ASN A 9 -14.94 6.02 -0.58
N TYR A 10 -14.14 6.64 0.30
CA TYR A 10 -13.71 6.01 1.55
C TYR A 10 -14.87 5.65 2.49
N TYR A 11 -16.00 6.36 2.43
CA TYR A 11 -17.17 6.02 3.23
C TYR A 11 -17.80 4.70 2.80
N LEU A 12 -17.79 4.40 1.48
CA LEU A 12 -18.25 3.11 0.99
C LEU A 12 -17.35 1.98 1.46
N LEU A 13 -16.03 2.20 1.48
CA LEU A 13 -15.07 1.22 2.02
C LEU A 13 -15.33 0.90 3.49
N GLU A 14 -15.65 1.90 4.32
CA GLU A 14 -15.99 1.69 5.74
C GLU A 14 -17.26 0.83 5.92
N ILE A 15 -18.22 0.91 5.00
CA ILE A 15 -19.46 0.13 5.05
C ILE A 15 -19.25 -1.29 4.52
N GLU A 16 -18.59 -1.43 3.38
CA GLU A 16 -18.47 -2.72 2.68
C GLU A 16 -17.50 -3.68 3.40
N TYR A 17 -16.51 -3.14 4.10
CA TYR A 17 -15.46 -3.91 4.78
C TYR A 17 -15.46 -3.66 6.30
N ASP A 18 -16.63 -3.50 6.91
CA ASP A 18 -16.77 -3.18 8.34
C ASP A 18 -16.15 -4.23 9.29
N LYS A 19 -15.98 -5.47 8.81
CA LYS A 19 -15.34 -6.57 9.55
C LYS A 19 -13.83 -6.59 9.38
N GLU A 20 -13.33 -6.17 8.23
CA GLU A 20 -11.92 -6.23 7.86
C GLU A 20 -11.19 -4.93 8.15
N ILE A 21 -11.86 -3.78 8.06
CA ILE A 21 -11.32 -2.44 8.32
C ILE A 21 -11.74 -2.00 9.72
N THR A 22 -10.75 -1.73 10.58
CA THR A 22 -10.99 -1.22 11.92
C THR A 22 -11.19 0.30 11.92
N GLU A 23 -10.44 1.03 11.10
CA GLU A 23 -10.54 2.48 10.99
C GLU A 23 -9.91 3.03 9.71
N ILE A 24 -10.42 4.16 9.23
CA ILE A 24 -9.79 4.95 8.16
C ILE A 24 -9.34 6.30 8.73
N ARG A 25 -8.04 6.44 8.94
CA ARG A 25 -7.42 7.65 9.50
C ARG A 25 -7.23 8.72 8.43
N LYS A 26 -7.26 9.99 8.84
CA LYS A 26 -6.86 11.12 8.00
C LYS A 26 -5.34 11.14 7.84
N GLY A 27 -4.88 11.38 6.62
CA GLY A 27 -3.46 11.44 6.28
C GLY A 27 -2.86 10.09 5.89
N ALA A 28 -1.68 10.15 5.27
CA ALA A 28 -0.94 9.01 4.73
C ALA A 28 0.54 9.23 4.99
N ASN A 29 1.23 8.26 5.61
CA ASN A 29 2.65 8.38 6.00
C ASN A 29 3.00 9.67 6.77
N GLY A 30 2.09 10.16 7.61
CA GLY A 30 2.28 11.40 8.39
C GLY A 30 1.96 12.70 7.65
N LEU A 31 1.55 12.62 6.37
CA LEU A 31 1.15 13.77 5.57
C LEU A 31 -0.37 13.96 5.61
N PRO A 32 -0.89 15.17 5.90
CA PRO A 32 -2.32 15.47 5.83
C PRO A 32 -2.81 15.57 4.38
N SER A 33 -4.13 15.50 4.16
CA SER A 33 -4.71 15.87 2.86
C SER A 33 -4.55 17.37 2.60
N GLU A 34 -4.47 17.77 1.34
CA GLU A 34 -4.34 19.17 0.90
C GLU A 34 -5.13 19.40 -0.40
N PRO A 35 -5.34 20.64 -0.85
CA PRO A 35 -5.98 20.90 -2.13
C PRO A 35 -5.28 20.13 -3.27
N GLY A 36 -6.03 19.29 -3.99
CA GLY A 36 -5.47 18.45 -5.05
C GLY A 36 -4.84 17.13 -4.57
N ALA A 37 -4.85 16.81 -3.28
CA ALA A 37 -4.43 15.49 -2.80
C ALA A 37 -5.29 14.95 -1.64
N ILE A 38 -5.83 13.75 -1.82
CA ILE A 38 -6.55 13.00 -0.79
C ILE A 38 -5.57 12.00 -0.17
N ARG A 39 -5.44 12.05 1.16
CA ARG A 39 -4.53 11.19 1.92
C ARG A 39 -5.26 10.51 3.06
N LYS A 40 -5.23 9.18 3.08
CA LYS A 40 -5.91 8.33 4.07
C LYS A 40 -5.03 7.15 4.45
N THR A 41 -5.23 6.61 5.65
CA THR A 41 -4.61 5.36 6.06
C THR A 41 -5.70 4.41 6.52
N VAL A 42 -5.88 3.30 5.80
CA VAL A 42 -6.78 2.22 6.16
C VAL A 42 -6.04 1.28 7.12
N ILE A 43 -6.63 1.01 8.29
CA ILE A 43 -6.11 0.05 9.27
C ILE A 43 -7.01 -1.18 9.25
N PHE A 44 -6.43 -2.33 8.98
CA PHE A 44 -7.15 -3.61 8.97
C PHE A 44 -7.19 -4.24 10.36
N SER A 45 -8.12 -5.18 10.57
CA SER A 45 -8.36 -5.86 11.85
C SER A 45 -7.17 -6.68 12.36
N ASP A 46 -6.23 -7.04 11.49
CA ASP A 46 -4.98 -7.71 11.81
C ASP A 46 -3.81 -6.75 12.10
N SER A 47 -4.08 -5.45 12.22
CA SER A 47 -3.10 -4.37 12.41
C SER A 47 -2.18 -4.08 11.21
N THR A 48 -2.38 -4.73 10.06
CA THR A 48 -1.79 -4.27 8.80
C THR A 48 -2.42 -2.94 8.39
N LYS A 49 -1.74 -2.19 7.51
CA LYS A 49 -2.26 -0.90 7.06
C LYS A 49 -1.99 -0.64 5.59
N LEU A 50 -2.91 0.07 4.94
CA LEU A 50 -2.74 0.59 3.59
C LEU A 50 -2.72 2.13 3.66
N SER A 51 -1.59 2.72 3.31
CA SER A 51 -1.40 4.17 3.23
C SER A 51 -1.75 4.64 1.82
N CYS A 52 -2.83 5.40 1.68
CA CYS A 52 -3.39 5.81 0.41
C CYS A 52 -3.12 7.29 0.12
N GLN A 53 -2.53 7.58 -1.03
CA GLN A 53 -2.35 8.94 -1.55
C GLN A 53 -2.92 9.02 -2.96
N GLU A 54 -3.89 9.88 -3.18
CA GLU A 54 -4.51 10.16 -4.48
C GLU A 54 -4.27 11.62 -4.83
N PHE A 55 -3.65 11.88 -5.97
CA PHE A 55 -3.49 13.23 -6.50
C PHE A 55 -4.60 13.49 -7.50
N ILE A 56 -5.39 14.54 -7.25
CA ILE A 56 -6.66 14.79 -7.93
C ILE A 56 -6.49 15.94 -8.92
N LYS A 57 -6.88 15.70 -10.17
CA LYS A 57 -6.92 16.69 -11.24
C LYS A 57 -8.23 16.56 -12.00
N ASP A 58 -8.92 17.67 -12.19
CA ASP A 58 -10.19 17.74 -12.91
C ASP A 58 -11.27 16.77 -12.38
N GLY A 59 -11.23 16.47 -11.07
CA GLY A 59 -12.18 15.58 -10.39
C GLY A 59 -11.81 14.09 -10.44
N PHE A 60 -10.76 13.71 -11.18
CA PHE A 60 -10.27 12.34 -11.32
C PHE A 60 -8.89 12.18 -10.65
N ILE A 61 -8.50 10.94 -10.39
CA ILE A 61 -7.16 10.62 -9.92
C ILE A 61 -6.19 10.82 -11.10
N ASP A 62 -5.27 11.76 -10.99
CA ASP A 62 -4.17 11.93 -11.96
C ASP A 62 -3.15 10.81 -11.79
N PHE A 63 -2.73 10.57 -10.55
CA PHE A 63 -1.99 9.39 -10.13
C PHE A 63 -2.21 9.07 -8.64
N TYR A 64 -1.91 7.84 -8.23
CA TYR A 64 -1.98 7.41 -6.85
C TYR A 64 -0.73 6.65 -6.41
N ASN A 65 -0.47 6.69 -5.10
CA ASN A 65 0.55 5.91 -4.41
C ASN A 65 -0.09 5.22 -3.20
N TYR A 66 -0.30 3.91 -3.32
CA TYR A 66 -0.83 3.08 -2.23
C TYR A 66 0.24 2.13 -1.72
N ASP A 67 0.60 2.26 -0.44
CA ASP A 67 1.65 1.47 0.17
C ASP A 67 1.03 0.56 1.24
N TYR A 68 1.15 -0.76 1.06
CA TYR A 68 0.67 -1.76 2.00
C TYR A 68 1.78 -2.17 2.97
N TYR A 69 1.48 -2.13 4.26
CA TYR A 69 2.42 -2.41 5.34
C TYR A 69 1.94 -3.57 6.20
N ASP A 70 2.90 -4.39 6.64
CA ASP A 70 2.65 -5.38 7.69
C ASP A 70 2.47 -4.72 9.06
N ALA A 71 2.04 -5.50 10.06
CA ALA A 71 1.82 -5.03 11.43
C ALA A 71 3.09 -4.50 12.13
N ASN A 72 4.28 -4.80 11.59
CA ASN A 72 5.56 -4.28 12.09
C ASN A 72 5.96 -2.96 11.41
N GLY A 73 5.18 -2.49 10.43
CA GLY A 73 5.43 -1.26 9.69
C GLY A 73 6.42 -1.40 8.54
N ASN A 74 6.72 -2.62 8.07
CA ASN A 74 7.51 -2.80 6.86
C ASN A 74 6.60 -2.80 5.62
N ILE A 75 7.09 -2.29 4.50
CA ILE A 75 6.33 -2.26 3.25
C ILE A 75 6.30 -3.67 2.66
N VAL A 76 5.11 -4.19 2.42
CA VAL A 76 4.85 -5.50 1.82
C VAL A 76 4.73 -5.36 0.31
N MET A 77 3.95 -4.39 -0.14
CA MET A 77 3.67 -4.14 -1.54
C MET A 77 3.32 -2.67 -1.75
N LYS A 78 3.58 -2.16 -2.95
CA LYS A 78 3.13 -0.82 -3.37
C LYS A 78 2.36 -0.92 -4.68
N PHE A 79 1.25 -0.20 -4.77
CA PHE A 79 0.42 -0.07 -5.95
C PHE A 79 0.50 1.39 -6.40
N HIS A 80 1.23 1.67 -7.48
CA HIS A 80 1.51 3.03 -7.93
C HIS A 80 1.01 3.24 -9.36
N SER A 81 0.65 4.48 -9.70
CA SER A 81 0.23 4.87 -11.05
C SER A 81 0.96 6.12 -11.56
N GLU A 82 2.20 6.35 -11.12
CA GLU A 82 3.00 7.51 -11.53
C GLU A 82 3.75 7.27 -12.85
N PRO A 83 3.72 8.22 -13.81
CA PRO A 83 4.47 8.08 -15.05
C PRO A 83 5.94 8.41 -14.85
N HIS A 84 6.83 7.66 -15.51
CA HIS A 84 8.25 8.03 -15.59
C HIS A 84 8.66 8.64 -16.92
N VAL A 85 9.53 9.65 -16.82
CA VAL A 85 10.12 10.34 -17.96
C VAL A 85 11.18 9.48 -18.64
N GLN A 86 11.96 8.73 -17.87
CA GLN A 86 13.03 7.84 -18.35
C GLN A 86 12.45 6.53 -18.87
N GLU A 87 12.83 6.16 -20.09
CA GLU A 87 12.26 4.99 -20.80
C GLU A 87 12.68 3.67 -20.14
N GLU A 88 13.91 3.61 -19.63
CA GLU A 88 14.51 2.44 -18.97
C GLU A 88 13.80 2.07 -17.66
N ALA A 89 13.08 3.03 -17.06
CA ALA A 89 12.32 2.85 -15.83
C ALA A 89 10.84 2.49 -16.06
N ARG A 90 10.38 2.47 -17.32
CA ARG A 90 8.97 2.18 -17.66
C ARG A 90 8.69 0.69 -17.62
N THR A 91 7.50 0.35 -17.16
CA THR A 91 6.95 -1.00 -17.30
C THR A 91 6.00 -1.06 -18.51
N GLU A 92 5.61 -2.25 -18.93
CA GLU A 92 4.64 -2.43 -20.02
C GLU A 92 3.26 -1.85 -19.70
N THR A 93 2.94 -1.70 -18.40
CA THR A 93 1.63 -1.22 -17.90
C THR A 93 1.67 0.21 -17.40
N GLU A 94 2.75 0.95 -17.69
CA GLU A 94 2.92 2.34 -17.29
C GLU A 94 1.68 3.18 -17.65
N PRO A 95 1.20 4.06 -16.75
CA PRO A 95 1.87 4.48 -15.52
C PRO A 95 1.66 3.51 -14.33
N PHE A 96 0.85 2.48 -14.51
CA PHE A 96 0.52 1.55 -13.44
C PHE A 96 1.63 0.51 -13.26
N HIS A 97 2.10 0.33 -12.03
CA HIS A 97 3.03 -0.72 -11.68
C HIS A 97 2.93 -1.12 -10.20
N LEU A 98 3.48 -2.29 -9.90
CA LEU A 98 3.60 -2.79 -8.53
C LEU A 98 5.06 -2.68 -8.07
N HIS A 99 5.24 -2.47 -6.77
CA HIS A 99 6.50 -2.78 -6.12
C HIS A 99 6.30 -3.94 -5.15
N VAL A 100 7.19 -4.94 -5.21
CA VAL A 100 7.14 -6.17 -4.40
C VAL A 100 8.49 -6.39 -3.73
N ARG A 101 8.48 -7.18 -2.65
CA ARG A 101 9.72 -7.62 -2.00
C ARG A 101 10.49 -8.60 -2.90
N THR A 102 11.81 -8.49 -2.94
CA THR A 102 12.67 -9.53 -3.55
C THR A 102 12.85 -10.74 -2.64
N ASP A 103 12.92 -10.50 -1.33
CA ASP A 103 13.18 -11.49 -0.30
C ASP A 103 12.78 -10.94 1.09
N ILE A 104 13.10 -11.68 2.16
CA ILE A 104 12.76 -11.32 3.55
C ILE A 104 13.52 -10.09 4.09
N HIS A 105 14.62 -9.70 3.46
CA HIS A 105 15.43 -8.54 3.85
C HIS A 105 15.00 -7.27 3.12
N ASP A 106 14.24 -7.39 2.03
CA ASP A 106 13.62 -6.26 1.35
C ASP A 106 12.37 -5.75 2.10
N LEU A 107 12.61 -4.91 3.11
CA LEU A 107 11.54 -4.30 3.93
C LEU A 107 10.85 -3.11 3.25
N LYS A 108 11.23 -2.79 2.01
CA LYS A 108 10.75 -1.61 1.29
C LYS A 108 9.97 -1.94 0.03
N ALA A 109 9.84 -3.21 -0.34
CA ALA A 109 9.29 -3.65 -1.62
C ALA A 109 9.96 -2.86 -2.75
N SER A 110 11.20 -3.23 -3.06
CA SER A 110 12.08 -2.50 -3.95
C SER A 110 11.98 -2.94 -5.41
N LYS A 111 11.49 -4.17 -5.66
CA LYS A 111 11.39 -4.70 -7.01
C LYS A 111 10.11 -4.23 -7.68
N ARG A 112 10.28 -3.51 -8.78
CA ARG A 112 9.19 -3.06 -9.62
C ARG A 112 8.79 -4.13 -10.65
N ILE A 113 7.49 -4.31 -10.86
CA ILE A 113 6.91 -5.21 -11.87
C ILE A 113 5.68 -4.57 -12.53
N PRO A 114 5.34 -4.92 -13.78
CA PRO A 114 4.08 -4.51 -14.40
C PRO A 114 2.87 -5.07 -13.64
N PHE A 115 1.70 -4.42 -13.79
CA PHE A 115 0.45 -4.94 -13.27
C PHE A 115 0.03 -6.20 -14.07
N PRO A 116 -0.27 -7.32 -13.40
CA PRO A 116 -0.92 -8.44 -14.09
C PRO A 116 -2.37 -8.08 -14.44
N SER A 117 -2.90 -8.73 -15.48
CA SER A 117 -4.26 -8.48 -16.00
C SER A 117 -5.36 -8.76 -14.97
N GLU A 118 -5.16 -9.77 -14.13
CA GLU A 118 -5.99 -10.11 -12.98
C GLU A 118 -5.08 -10.32 -11.76
N PRO A 119 -5.50 -9.95 -10.54
CA PRO A 119 -6.81 -9.41 -10.15
C PRO A 119 -6.95 -7.88 -10.27
N PHE A 120 -6.00 -7.19 -10.92
CA PHE A 120 -5.93 -5.73 -10.90
C PHE A 120 -6.49 -5.07 -12.17
N LYS A 121 -7.50 -5.68 -12.79
CA LYS A 121 -8.03 -5.18 -14.06
C LYS A 121 -8.43 -3.70 -13.98
N GLN A 122 -9.14 -3.31 -12.91
CA GLN A 122 -9.67 -1.95 -12.72
C GLN A 122 -8.64 -0.97 -12.14
N LYS A 123 -7.61 -1.46 -11.44
CA LYS A 123 -6.51 -0.66 -10.87
C LYS A 123 -6.97 0.41 -9.86
N ASP A 124 -8.15 0.22 -9.28
CA ASP A 124 -8.70 1.08 -8.23
C ASP A 124 -8.40 0.54 -6.84
N LEU A 125 -8.64 1.39 -5.83
CA LEU A 125 -8.38 1.05 -4.43
C LEU A 125 -9.22 -0.13 -3.94
N LEU A 126 -10.45 -0.30 -4.43
CA LEU A 126 -11.32 -1.42 -4.06
C LEU A 126 -10.70 -2.75 -4.51
N SER A 127 -10.28 -2.84 -5.77
CA SER A 127 -9.61 -4.02 -6.34
C SER A 127 -8.33 -4.37 -5.58
N PHE A 128 -7.59 -3.36 -5.09
CA PHE A 128 -6.41 -3.60 -4.26
C PHE A 128 -6.75 -4.11 -2.87
N ILE A 129 -7.81 -3.58 -2.25
CA ILE A 129 -8.31 -4.09 -0.96
C ILE A 129 -8.77 -5.54 -1.09
N GLU A 130 -9.57 -5.86 -2.11
CA GLU A 130 -10.01 -7.23 -2.40
C GLU A 130 -8.82 -8.16 -2.58
N PHE A 131 -7.82 -7.75 -3.36
CA PHE A 131 -6.59 -8.52 -3.50
C PHE A 131 -5.88 -8.71 -2.17
N ILE A 132 -5.71 -7.67 -1.36
CA ILE A 132 -5.05 -7.77 -0.06
C ILE A 132 -5.76 -8.79 0.83
N LEU A 133 -7.08 -8.74 0.91
CA LEU A 133 -7.88 -9.59 1.78
C LEU A 133 -7.96 -11.05 1.29
N MET A 134 -7.93 -11.28 -0.03
CA MET A 134 -8.10 -12.61 -0.62
C MET A 134 -6.77 -13.30 -0.97
N SER A 135 -5.66 -12.55 -1.04
CA SER A 135 -4.41 -13.08 -1.56
C SER A 135 -3.71 -13.99 -0.57
N ARG A 136 -3.65 -15.28 -0.93
CA ARG A 136 -2.79 -16.26 -0.25
C ARG A 136 -1.31 -15.92 -0.35
N TYR A 137 -0.89 -15.07 -1.27
CA TYR A 137 0.52 -14.66 -1.40
C TYR A 137 0.93 -13.63 -0.34
N LEU A 138 -0.04 -12.98 0.30
CA LEU A 138 0.21 -11.98 1.34
C LEU A 138 0.06 -12.54 2.76
N TRP A 139 -0.10 -13.86 2.90
CA TRP A 139 -0.27 -14.53 4.21
C TRP A 139 0.77 -14.13 5.27
N TYR A 140 2.02 -13.83 4.86
CA TYR A 140 3.09 -13.41 5.75
C TYR A 140 2.91 -12.00 6.30
N ALA A 141 2.14 -11.14 5.62
CA ALA A 141 1.81 -9.79 6.09
C ALA A 141 0.81 -9.82 7.25
N HIS A 142 -0.08 -10.82 7.24
CA HIS A 142 -1.15 -11.05 8.22
C HIS A 142 -0.69 -11.87 9.44
N ALA A 143 0.58 -12.27 9.49
CA ALA A 143 1.09 -13.09 10.58
C ALA A 143 1.10 -12.29 11.90
N PRO A 144 0.59 -12.87 13.01
CA PRO A 144 0.62 -12.21 14.30
C PRO A 144 2.07 -11.92 14.72
N THR A 145 2.26 -10.83 15.45
CA THR A 145 3.54 -10.27 15.91
C THR A 145 4.45 -11.22 16.73
N SER A 146 4.03 -12.47 16.94
CA SER A 146 4.72 -13.50 17.72
C SER A 146 5.58 -14.43 16.86
N SER A 147 6.56 -13.92 16.10
CA SER A 147 7.64 -14.77 15.56
C SER A 147 8.88 -14.02 15.05
N ILE A 148 9.20 -12.83 15.57
CA ILE A 148 10.58 -12.34 15.44
C ILE A 148 11.42 -13.09 16.48
N PRO A 149 12.47 -13.85 16.08
CA PRO A 149 13.39 -14.46 17.03
C PRO A 149 13.96 -13.36 17.93
N THR A 150 13.91 -13.59 19.24
CA THR A 150 14.29 -12.71 20.35
C THR A 150 15.69 -12.06 20.22
N SER A 151 16.51 -12.49 19.25
CA SER A 151 17.91 -12.10 19.10
C SER A 151 18.14 -10.66 18.60
N GLU A 152 17.21 -10.04 17.85
CA GLU A 152 17.37 -8.64 17.43
C GLU A 152 16.90 -7.62 18.48
N LYS A 153 15.86 -7.95 19.24
CA LYS A 153 15.37 -7.09 20.34
C LYS A 153 16.42 -6.97 21.44
N GLU A 154 17.10 -8.08 21.76
CA GLU A 154 18.24 -8.09 22.70
C GLU A 154 19.47 -7.32 22.18
N LYS A 155 19.80 -7.40 20.88
CA LYS A 155 20.90 -6.63 20.29
C LYS A 155 20.63 -5.12 20.34
N ARG A 156 19.38 -4.69 20.15
CA ARG A 156 18.99 -3.28 20.17
C ARG A 156 19.00 -2.70 21.58
N GLU A 157 18.63 -3.47 22.59
CA GLU A 157 18.74 -3.04 24.00
C GLU A 157 20.18 -3.04 24.52
N ARG A 158 21.02 -4.01 24.14
CA ARG A 158 22.46 -4.02 24.51
C ARG A 158 23.23 -2.84 23.94
N ARG A 159 22.84 -2.32 22.77
CA ARG A 159 23.46 -1.11 22.16
C ARG A 159 23.03 0.21 22.82
N LYS A 160 21.92 0.23 23.56
CA LYS A 160 21.46 1.42 24.30
C LYS A 160 22.02 1.49 25.74
N ARG A 161 22.68 0.43 26.20
CA ARG A 161 23.29 0.33 27.55
C ARG A 161 24.82 0.42 27.54
N LYS A 162 25.42 0.79 26.40
CA LYS A 162 26.83 1.14 26.25
C LYS A 162 26.92 2.61 25.85
#